data_AF-A0A0L1KL06-F1
#
_entry.id   AF-A0A0L1KL06-F1
#
_cell.length_a   1.000
_cell.length_b   1.000
_cell.length_c   1.000
_cell.angle_alpha   90.00
_cell.angle_beta   90.00
_cell.angle_gamma   90.00
#
_symmetry.space_group_name_H-M   'P 1'
#
loop_
_entity.id
_entity.type
_entity.pdbx_description
1 polymer ?
#
loop_
_entity_poly.entity_id
_entity_poly.type
_entity_poly.pdbx_seq_one_letter_code
_entity_poly.pdbx_strand_id
1 'polypeptide(L)'
;MLSQQSLMELFIFGLNEPEKICCSREDPADACEWKGVKCNGDGEVEEFDWICKNEHGTLGFEFLPCSMKTLRMFMNALSGTIQLAALPGKMEVVYISFNNLIGSLGLDRLPAAVRALSLSNNKFTANPTKGHLSVVGWTSTPVLGEAKNLFKPLVVFLSWRRPY
;
A
#
# COMPACT_ATOMS: atom_id res chain seq x y z
N MET A 1 0.74 -17.20 -18.03
CA MET A 1 0.30 -16.44 -16.84
C MET A 1 0.89 -17.13 -15.63
N LEU A 2 1.40 -16.38 -14.66
CA LEU A 2 1.87 -16.95 -13.39
C LEU A 2 0.67 -17.44 -12.56
N SER A 3 0.87 -18.45 -11.72
CA SER A 3 -0.13 -18.89 -10.76
C SER A 3 -0.31 -17.84 -9.65
N GLN A 4 -1.43 -17.88 -8.92
CA GLN A 4 -1.62 -17.01 -7.75
C GLN A 4 -0.55 -17.24 -6.68
N GLN A 5 -0.13 -18.49 -6.50
CA GLN A 5 0.97 -18.86 -5.62
C GLN A 5 2.24 -18.08 -5.98
N SER A 6 2.70 -18.18 -7.23
CA SER A 6 3.93 -17.49 -7.67
C SER A 6 3.80 -15.97 -7.61
N LEU A 7 2.60 -15.43 -7.87
CA LEU A 7 2.31 -14.00 -7.72
C LEU A 7 2.48 -13.55 -6.26
N MET A 8 1.92 -14.30 -5.31
CA MET A 8 2.06 -14.01 -3.88
C MET A 8 3.50 -14.14 -3.40
N GLU A 9 4.23 -15.15 -3.86
CA GLU A 9 5.66 -15.32 -3.54
C GLU A 9 6.48 -14.14 -4.03
N LEU A 10 6.27 -13.70 -5.28
CA LEU A 10 6.94 -12.53 -5.85
C LEU A 10 6.55 -11.24 -5.13
N PHE A 11 5.28 -11.11 -4.71
CA PHE A 11 4.80 -9.95 -3.96
C PHE A 11 5.56 -9.76 -2.64
N ILE A 12 5.85 -10.86 -1.92
CA ILE A 12 6.59 -10.83 -0.64
C ILE A 12 8.08 -11.14 -0.75
N PHE A 13 8.59 -11.44 -1.96
CA PHE A 13 9.97 -11.92 -2.17
C PHE A 13 11.05 -10.97 -1.62
N GLY A 14 10.78 -9.67 -1.69
CA GLY A 14 11.68 -8.62 -1.23
C GLY A 14 11.59 -8.33 0.27
N LEU A 15 10.73 -9.01 1.02
CA LEU A 15 10.67 -8.86 2.48
C LEU A 15 11.91 -9.46 3.15
N ASN A 16 12.23 -8.94 4.33
CA ASN A 16 13.39 -9.42 5.09
C ASN A 16 13.11 -10.76 5.78
N GLU A 17 11.87 -10.97 6.27
CA GLU A 17 11.47 -12.18 7.00
C GLU A 17 10.17 -12.80 6.43
N PRO A 18 10.12 -13.11 5.11
CA PRO A 18 8.91 -13.63 4.46
C PRO A 18 8.42 -14.95 5.07
N GLU A 19 9.29 -15.73 5.71
CA GLU A 19 8.95 -16.97 6.42
C GLU A 19 7.97 -16.75 7.57
N LYS A 20 7.85 -15.52 8.11
CA LYS A 20 6.79 -15.19 9.08
C LYS A 20 5.40 -15.30 8.48
N ILE A 21 5.28 -15.12 7.16
CA ILE A 21 4.04 -15.15 6.38
C ILE A 21 3.83 -16.54 5.77
N CYS A 22 4.79 -17.01 4.97
CA CYS A 22 4.68 -18.21 4.14
C CYS A 22 5.28 -19.48 4.74
N CYS A 23 5.66 -19.43 6.03
CA CYS A 23 6.33 -20.49 6.79
C CYS A 23 7.77 -20.81 6.36
N SER A 24 8.04 -20.94 5.06
CA SER A 24 9.36 -21.21 4.49
C SER A 24 9.55 -20.45 3.19
N ARG A 25 10.79 -19.99 2.93
CA ARG A 25 11.16 -19.29 1.69
C ARG A 25 11.49 -20.25 0.55
N GLU A 26 12.07 -21.41 0.87
CA GLU A 26 12.51 -22.39 -0.14
C GLU A 26 11.37 -23.32 -0.57
N ASP A 27 10.45 -23.60 0.34
CA ASP A 27 9.28 -24.47 0.14
C ASP A 27 8.06 -23.85 0.83
N PRO A 28 7.53 -22.73 0.29
CA PRO A 28 6.41 -22.04 0.89
C PRO A 28 5.16 -22.93 0.86
N ALA A 29 4.34 -22.83 1.91
CA ALA A 29 3.03 -23.45 1.93
C ALA A 29 2.13 -22.87 0.81
N ASP A 30 0.97 -23.48 0.60
CA ASP A 30 -0.06 -22.86 -0.25
C ASP A 30 -0.43 -21.47 0.29
N ALA A 31 -0.60 -20.49 -0.60
CA ALA A 31 -0.87 -19.12 -0.24
C ALA A 31 -2.11 -18.97 0.66
N CYS A 32 -3.11 -19.84 0.51
CA CYS A 32 -4.29 -19.83 1.35
C CYS A 32 -4.03 -20.30 2.79
N GLU A 33 -2.90 -20.95 3.05
CA GLU A 33 -2.44 -21.34 4.39
C GLU A 33 -1.51 -20.30 5.02
N TRP A 34 -1.10 -19.27 4.28
CA TRP A 34 -0.21 -18.23 4.79
C TRP A 34 -0.88 -17.41 5.89
N LYS A 35 -0.10 -16.96 6.85
CA LYS A 35 -0.61 -16.13 7.93
C LYS A 35 -1.09 -14.79 7.38
N GLY A 36 -2.34 -14.45 7.71
CA GLY A 36 -2.95 -13.19 7.29
C GLY A 36 -3.54 -13.23 5.88
N VAL A 37 -3.44 -14.34 5.15
CA VAL A 37 -4.11 -14.52 3.86
C VAL A 37 -5.49 -15.13 4.07
N LYS A 38 -6.47 -14.67 3.30
CA LYS A 38 -7.79 -15.26 3.20
C LYS A 38 -8.15 -15.47 1.75
N CYS A 39 -8.58 -16.68 1.43
CA CYS A 39 -9.04 -17.07 0.11
C CYS A 39 -10.58 -17.12 0.01
N ASN A 40 -11.08 -16.94 -1.20
CA ASN A 40 -12.51 -17.05 -1.51
C ASN A 40 -12.94 -18.53 -1.68
N GLY A 41 -14.21 -18.75 -2.03
CA GLY A 41 -14.75 -20.10 -2.24
C GLY A 41 -14.12 -20.89 -3.40
N ASP A 42 -13.42 -20.20 -4.31
CA ASP A 42 -12.71 -20.80 -5.45
C ASP A 42 -11.24 -21.12 -5.10
N GLY A 43 -10.81 -20.87 -3.86
CA GLY A 43 -9.42 -21.05 -3.43
C GLY A 43 -8.47 -19.95 -3.94
N GLU A 44 -8.99 -18.80 -4.36
CA GLU A 44 -8.18 -17.67 -4.81
C GLU A 44 -7.94 -16.66 -3.68
N VAL A 45 -6.75 -16.08 -3.63
CA VAL A 45 -6.38 -15.07 -2.64
C VAL A 45 -7.24 -13.83 -2.80
N GLU A 46 -8.01 -13.48 -1.76
CA GLU A 46 -8.98 -12.37 -1.80
C GLU A 46 -8.58 -11.25 -0.84
N GLU A 47 -8.01 -11.57 0.33
CA GLU A 47 -7.59 -10.59 1.33
C GLU A 47 -6.20 -10.92 1.86
N PHE A 48 -5.39 -9.89 2.13
CA PHE A 48 -4.13 -10.04 2.84
C PHE A 48 -3.94 -8.96 3.91
N ASP A 49 -3.78 -9.40 5.15
CA ASP A 49 -3.63 -8.59 6.37
C ASP A 49 -2.28 -8.86 7.07
N TRP A 50 -1.39 -7.87 7.06
CA TRP A 50 -0.10 -7.91 7.74
C TRP A 50 0.20 -6.60 8.47
N ILE A 51 -0.58 -6.33 9.52
CA ILE A 51 -0.65 -5.03 10.21
C ILE A 51 0.23 -5.03 11.47
N CYS A 52 0.95 -3.94 11.75
CA CYS A 52 1.74 -3.75 12.97
C CYS A 52 2.73 -4.89 13.27
N LYS A 53 3.44 -5.39 12.25
CA LYS A 53 4.36 -6.53 12.39
C LYS A 53 5.83 -6.15 12.48
N ASN A 54 6.13 -4.85 12.40
CA ASN A 54 7.51 -4.37 12.26
C ASN A 54 8.20 -5.03 11.06
N GLU A 55 7.45 -5.23 9.96
CA GLU A 55 7.97 -5.87 8.75
C GLU A 55 8.86 -4.89 7.97
N HIS A 56 9.95 -5.41 7.40
CA HIS A 56 10.93 -4.65 6.62
C HIS A 56 11.11 -5.28 5.23
N GLY A 57 11.67 -4.50 4.32
CA GLY A 57 11.95 -4.95 2.95
C GLY A 57 10.96 -4.38 1.94
N THR A 58 11.02 -4.91 0.72
CA THR A 58 10.35 -4.34 -0.45
C THR A 58 9.18 -5.21 -0.93
N LEU A 59 8.04 -4.57 -1.18
CA LEU A 59 6.88 -5.20 -1.81
C LEU A 59 6.85 -5.01 -3.33
N GLY A 60 6.53 -6.07 -4.06
CA GLY A 60 6.31 -6.04 -5.51
C GLY A 60 4.83 -5.91 -5.87
N PHE A 61 4.27 -4.71 -5.78
CA PHE A 61 2.83 -4.45 -5.98
C PHE A 61 2.29 -4.85 -7.37
N GLU A 62 3.16 -4.97 -8.37
CA GLU A 62 2.84 -5.48 -9.71
C GLU A 62 2.45 -6.97 -9.72
N PHE A 63 2.78 -7.70 -8.66
CA PHE A 63 2.48 -9.13 -8.52
C PHE A 63 1.22 -9.40 -7.69
N LEU A 64 0.40 -8.39 -7.40
CA LEU A 64 -0.86 -8.63 -6.69
C LEU A 64 -1.82 -9.49 -7.53
N PRO A 65 -2.40 -10.58 -6.98
CA PRO A 65 -3.36 -11.41 -7.69
C PRO A 65 -4.60 -10.63 -8.17
N CYS A 66 -5.11 -10.96 -9.36
CA CYS A 66 -6.31 -10.32 -9.94
C CYS A 66 -7.58 -10.50 -9.09
N SER A 67 -7.63 -11.54 -8.26
CA SER A 67 -8.73 -11.85 -7.33
C SER A 67 -8.71 -10.99 -6.07
N MET A 68 -7.58 -10.37 -5.73
CA MET A 68 -7.42 -9.65 -4.47
C MET A 68 -8.32 -8.42 -4.41
N LYS A 69 -9.06 -8.31 -3.30
CA LYS A 69 -9.98 -7.22 -3.00
C LYS A 69 -9.48 -6.32 -1.87
N THR A 70 -8.75 -6.89 -0.92
CA THR A 70 -8.32 -6.16 0.29
C THR A 70 -6.84 -6.38 0.58
N LEU A 71 -6.10 -5.29 0.72
CA LEU A 71 -4.71 -5.28 1.17
C LEU A 71 -4.56 -4.35 2.37
N ARG A 72 -4.17 -4.88 3.53
CA ARG A 72 -3.86 -4.08 4.72
C ARG A 72 -2.48 -4.43 5.26
N MET A 73 -1.51 -3.54 5.07
CA MET A 73 -0.13 -3.70 5.54
C MET A 73 0.40 -2.43 6.22
N PHE A 74 -0.49 -1.68 6.89
CA PHE A 74 -0.13 -0.43 7.54
C PHE A 74 0.65 -0.63 8.85
N MET A 75 1.38 0.40 9.27
CA MET A 75 2.25 0.40 10.46
C MET A 75 3.36 -0.67 10.40
N ASN A 76 4.14 -0.63 9.31
CA ASN A 76 5.38 -1.40 9.16
C ASN A 76 6.50 -0.46 8.67
N ALA A 77 7.62 -1.02 8.22
CA ALA A 77 8.74 -0.28 7.66
C ALA A 77 8.96 -0.61 6.17
N LEU A 78 7.89 -0.99 5.45
CA LEU A 78 7.94 -1.51 4.08
C LEU A 78 8.38 -0.44 3.09
N SER A 79 9.20 -0.83 2.12
CA SER A 79 9.59 -0.04 0.95
C SER A 79 9.00 -0.63 -0.33
N GLY A 80 9.14 0.09 -1.44
CA GLY A 80 8.62 -0.32 -2.74
C GLY A 80 7.97 0.84 -3.46
N THR A 81 7.77 0.65 -4.75
CA THR A 81 7.10 1.64 -5.61
C THR A 81 5.70 1.17 -5.91
N ILE A 82 4.68 1.95 -5.54
CA ILE A 82 3.30 1.67 -5.92
C ILE A 82 2.90 2.49 -7.14
N GLN A 83 2.23 1.84 -8.08
CA GLN A 83 1.53 2.47 -9.19
C GLN A 83 0.04 2.19 -9.02
N LEU A 84 -0.74 3.17 -8.57
CA LEU A 84 -2.17 2.99 -8.28
C LEU A 84 -2.98 2.49 -9.49
N ALA A 85 -2.53 2.82 -10.70
CA ALA A 85 -3.14 2.37 -11.95
C ALA A 85 -2.91 0.87 -12.25
N ALA A 86 -1.93 0.24 -11.58
CA ALA A 86 -1.60 -1.17 -11.74
C ALA A 86 -2.26 -2.07 -10.67
N LEU A 87 -3.07 -1.49 -9.78
CA LEU A 87 -3.82 -2.27 -8.80
C LEU A 87 -4.81 -3.22 -9.52
N PRO A 88 -5.03 -4.43 -8.97
CA PRO A 88 -6.02 -5.36 -9.51
C PRO A 88 -7.39 -4.72 -9.72
N GLY A 89 -8.08 -5.09 -10.80
CA GLY A 89 -9.39 -4.51 -11.15
C GLY A 89 -10.48 -4.74 -10.08
N LYS A 90 -10.35 -5.82 -9.30
CA LYS A 90 -11.24 -6.16 -8.17
C LYS A 90 -10.84 -5.51 -6.84
N MET A 91 -9.75 -4.73 -6.80
CA MET A 91 -9.27 -4.11 -5.56
C MET A 91 -10.29 -3.10 -5.02
N GLU A 92 -10.69 -3.27 -3.77
CA GLU A 92 -11.68 -2.44 -3.08
C GLU A 92 -11.08 -1.59 -1.96
N VAL A 93 -10.16 -2.19 -1.19
CA VAL A 93 -9.59 -1.60 0.03
C VAL A 93 -8.07 -1.73 0.02
N VAL A 94 -7.38 -0.60 0.12
CA VAL A 94 -5.90 -0.57 0.23
C VAL A 94 -5.50 0.32 1.39
N TYR A 95 -4.98 -0.29 2.45
CA TYR A 95 -4.48 0.38 3.66
C TYR A 95 -3.00 0.06 3.87
N ILE A 96 -2.13 0.96 3.44
CA ILE A 96 -0.67 0.80 3.50
C ILE A 96 0.02 2.01 4.15
N SER A 97 -0.75 2.77 4.95
CA SER A 97 -0.26 3.92 5.69
C SER A 97 0.86 3.57 6.68
N PHE A 98 1.66 4.56 7.07
CA PHE A 98 2.77 4.37 8.02
C PHE A 98 3.76 3.31 7.53
N ASN A 99 4.40 3.59 6.40
CA ASN A 99 5.45 2.79 5.76
C ASN A 99 6.47 3.73 5.09
N ASN A 100 7.43 3.17 4.33
CA ASN A 100 8.44 3.89 3.56
C ASN A 100 8.20 3.83 2.04
N LEU A 101 6.95 3.63 1.60
CA LEU A 101 6.62 3.45 0.18
C LEU A 101 6.81 4.74 -0.62
N ILE A 102 7.23 4.56 -1.87
CA ILE A 102 7.41 5.64 -2.85
C ILE A 102 6.51 5.40 -4.07
N GLY A 103 6.45 6.38 -4.96
CA GLY A 103 5.63 6.32 -6.16
C GLY A 103 4.81 7.59 -6.37
N SER A 104 4.28 7.73 -7.58
CA SER A 104 3.44 8.85 -7.98
C SER A 104 1.96 8.50 -7.78
N LEU A 105 1.22 9.40 -7.12
CA LEU A 105 -0.21 9.19 -6.86
C LEU A 105 -1.06 9.78 -7.97
N GLY A 106 -1.47 8.93 -8.91
CA GLY A 106 -2.48 9.25 -9.93
C GLY A 106 -3.86 8.70 -9.53
N LEU A 107 -4.64 9.48 -8.78
CA LEU A 107 -5.97 9.06 -8.31
C LEU A 107 -7.00 8.95 -9.45
N ASP A 108 -6.75 9.59 -10.59
CA ASP A 108 -7.58 9.55 -11.80
C ASP A 108 -7.61 8.17 -12.48
N ARG A 109 -6.69 7.26 -12.09
CA ARG A 109 -6.54 5.93 -12.68
C ARG A 109 -6.77 4.80 -11.67
N LEU A 110 -7.39 5.08 -10.53
CA LEU A 110 -7.77 4.04 -9.58
C LEU A 110 -8.78 3.06 -10.21
N PRO A 111 -8.65 1.75 -9.95
CA PRO A 111 -9.68 0.80 -10.34
C PRO A 111 -11.06 1.22 -9.83
N ALA A 112 -12.10 0.95 -10.63
CA ALA A 112 -13.46 1.38 -10.33
C ALA A 112 -13.98 0.81 -9.00
N ALA A 113 -13.52 -0.38 -8.60
CA ALA A 113 -13.92 -1.06 -7.38
C ALA A 113 -13.36 -0.41 -6.10
N VAL A 114 -12.30 0.42 -6.19
CA VAL A 114 -11.69 1.02 -5.00
C VAL A 114 -12.67 1.96 -4.31
N ARG A 115 -12.99 1.64 -3.06
CA ARG A 115 -13.91 2.37 -2.18
C ARG A 115 -13.21 3.01 -0.99
N ALA A 116 -12.09 2.43 -0.53
CA ALA A 116 -11.34 2.94 0.61
C ALA A 116 -9.83 2.87 0.34
N LEU A 117 -9.15 3.99 0.52
CA LEU A 117 -7.73 4.13 0.27
C LEU A 117 -7.06 4.93 1.39
N SER A 118 -6.04 4.35 2.02
CA SER A 118 -5.24 4.99 3.07
C SER A 118 -3.76 4.81 2.76
N LEU A 119 -3.12 5.93 2.40
CA LEU A 119 -1.74 6.00 1.92
C LEU A 119 -0.86 6.95 2.77
N SER A 120 -1.45 7.59 3.79
CA SER A 120 -0.80 8.57 4.66
C SER A 120 0.49 8.05 5.29
N ASN A 121 1.41 8.95 5.66
CA ASN A 121 2.66 8.59 6.32
C ASN A 121 3.51 7.59 5.50
N ASN A 122 3.72 7.95 4.23
CA ASN A 122 4.65 7.32 3.28
C ASN A 122 5.50 8.40 2.60
N LYS A 123 6.36 8.01 1.66
CA LYS A 123 7.28 8.91 0.91
C LYS A 123 6.80 9.14 -0.54
N PHE A 124 5.49 9.16 -0.75
CA PHE A 124 4.91 9.39 -2.07
C PHE A 124 5.19 10.79 -2.59
N THR A 125 5.40 10.89 -3.90
CA THR A 125 5.54 12.17 -4.59
C THR A 125 4.25 12.50 -5.32
N ALA A 126 3.80 13.74 -5.19
CA ALA A 126 2.75 14.28 -6.02
C ALA A 126 3.35 14.71 -7.37
N ASN A 127 2.69 14.42 -8.48
CA ASN A 127 3.01 15.09 -9.74
C ASN A 127 2.33 16.46 -9.74
N PRO A 128 3.07 17.59 -9.68
CA PRO A 128 2.49 18.92 -9.50
C PRO A 128 1.65 19.42 -10.68
N THR A 129 1.60 18.71 -11.81
CA THR A 129 1.01 19.21 -13.07
C THR A 129 -0.45 18.85 -13.34
N LYS A 130 -1.18 18.21 -12.41
CA LYS A 130 -2.58 17.82 -12.70
C LYS A 130 -3.56 18.03 -11.55
N GLY A 131 -3.66 19.27 -11.06
CA GLY A 131 -4.91 19.90 -10.56
C GLY A 131 -5.79 19.22 -9.50
N HIS A 132 -5.40 18.10 -8.89
CA HIS A 132 -6.31 17.28 -8.07
C HIS A 132 -5.82 17.00 -6.64
N LEU A 133 -4.79 17.70 -6.17
CA LEU A 133 -4.42 17.66 -4.75
C LEU A 133 -4.78 19.00 -4.12
N SER A 134 -6.00 19.08 -3.59
CA SER A 134 -6.26 20.05 -2.52
C SER A 134 -5.39 19.63 -1.32
N VAL A 135 -4.28 20.33 -1.16
CA VAL A 135 -3.52 20.32 0.09
C VAL A 135 -4.42 20.96 1.14
N VAL A 136 -5.16 20.16 1.92
CA VAL A 136 -5.79 20.64 3.15
C VAL A 136 -4.76 20.47 4.27
N GLY A 137 -3.77 21.37 4.29
CA GLY A 137 -2.80 21.47 5.37
C GLY A 137 -3.18 22.59 6.32
N TRP A 138 -3.31 22.32 7.61
CA TRP A 138 -3.28 23.38 8.61
C TRP A 138 -1.85 23.91 8.70
N THR A 139 -1.62 25.16 8.28
CA THR A 139 -0.43 25.87 8.71
C THR A 139 -0.64 26.21 10.18
N SER A 140 0.13 25.62 11.09
CA SER A 140 0.26 26.22 12.43
C SER A 140 0.79 27.63 12.22
N THR A 141 0.00 28.64 12.58
CA THR A 141 0.39 30.05 12.53
C THR A 141 1.76 30.20 13.18
N PRO A 142 2.78 30.75 12.49
CA PRO A 142 4.03 31.06 13.15
C PRO A 142 3.76 32.13 14.20
N VAL A 143 4.28 31.93 15.41
CA VAL A 143 4.34 32.99 16.41
C VAL A 143 5.19 34.09 15.79
N LEU A 144 4.64 35.31 15.76
CA LEU A 144 5.27 36.49 15.15
C LEU A 144 6.63 36.73 15.84
N GLY A 145 7.72 36.26 15.25
CA GLY A 145 9.06 36.50 15.82
C GLY A 145 10.22 35.72 15.23
N GLU A 146 10.08 34.43 14.90
CA GLU A 146 11.29 33.61 14.64
C GLU A 146 11.26 32.70 13.40
N ALA A 147 12.39 32.79 12.69
CA ALA A 147 12.96 31.86 11.72
C ALA A 147 12.40 31.87 10.27
N LYS A 148 13.08 32.65 9.43
CA LYS A 148 12.92 32.74 7.96
C LYS A 148 13.44 31.52 7.16
N ASN A 149 13.85 30.41 7.78
CA ASN A 149 14.43 29.26 7.06
C ASN A 149 14.12 27.89 7.70
N LEU A 150 12.86 27.58 7.98
CA LEU A 150 12.45 26.18 8.20
C LEU A 150 11.58 25.72 7.02
N PHE A 151 12.14 24.89 6.14
CA PHE A 151 11.33 23.97 5.34
C PHE A 151 10.66 23.01 6.33
N LYS A 152 9.46 23.35 6.79
CA LYS A 152 8.64 22.44 7.60
C LYS A 152 8.10 21.35 6.66
N PRO A 153 8.28 20.06 6.99
CA PRO A 153 7.70 19.00 6.19
C PRO A 153 6.18 19.14 6.18
N LEU A 154 5.60 19.16 4.98
CA LEU A 154 4.16 19.11 4.80
C LEU A 154 3.68 17.70 5.18
N VAL A 155 2.95 17.58 6.29
CA VAL A 155 2.30 16.31 6.66
C VAL A 155 0.90 16.31 6.05
N VAL A 156 0.74 15.65 4.91
CA VAL A 156 -0.57 15.46 4.27
C VAL A 156 -1.14 14.12 4.72
N PHE A 157 -2.26 14.15 5.43
CA PHE A 157 -3.04 12.95 5.73
C PHE A 157 -3.89 12.59 4.50
N LEU A 158 -3.35 11.68 3.67
CA LEU A 158 -4.07 11.15 2.51
C LEU A 158 -5.01 10.02 2.96
N SER A 159 -6.26 10.39 3.25
CA SER A 159 -7.37 9.45 3.39
C SER A 159 -8.41 9.78 2.32
N TRP A 160 -8.82 8.77 1.53
CA TRP A 160 -9.83 8.92 0.50
C TRP A 160 -10.88 7.81 0.60
N ARG A 161 -12.14 8.19 0.42
CA ARG A 161 -13.26 7.28 0.19
C ARG A 161 -14.03 7.76 -1.04
N ARG A 162 -14.49 6.81 -1.85
CA ARG A 162 -15.35 7.13 -3.00
C ARG A 162 -16.70 7.67 -2.46
N PRO A 163 -17.17 8.84 -2.89
CA PRO A 163 -18.54 9.29 -2.58
C PRO A 163 -19.53 8.30 -3.18
N TYR A 164 -20.54 7.91 -2.42
CA TYR A 164 -21.64 7.05 -2.88
C TYR A 164 -22.52 7.76 -3.90
#